data_AF-A0A439W6R3-F1
#
_entry.id   AF-A0A439W6R3-F1
#
_cell.length_a   1.000
_cell.length_b   1.000
_cell.length_c   1.000
_cell.angle_alpha   90.00
_cell.angle_beta   90.00
_cell.angle_gamma   90.00
#
_symmetry.space_group_name_H-M   'P 1'
#
loop_
_entity.id
_entity.type
_entity.pdbx_description
1 polymer ?
#
loop_
_entity_poly.entity_id
_entity_poly.type
_entity_poly.pdbx_seq_one_letter_code
_entity_poly.pdbx_strand_id
1 'polypeptide(L)'
;MAKLTPFGVELRKLRLDKEMRLLDLAEKMEQSTAFVSAIETGRKQIPDSYLHKVAKAMELSADETRRLRTAAEKTRKEVRVDSLSGDQRELVAAFARKLDDVPSAMIEALKKIVLKSIGAETPFFRKRRGIVVPPMSTTALRTFADKVRSVFVPDDRIDFPIMEVLEFKLTKILPDFFIDVEEVEEMDGDEARVYAGSDSIVFRKDVYEGACRGNRRDRFTACHEFAHFLMHRDVKLARAREDGDKIYTDSEWQADEFAGTLMMSPRHLKQFNCPEDAADACNMNPAAARVMWSKYTKEGKIT
;
A
#
# COMPACT_ATOMS: atom_id res chain seq x y z
N MET A 1 9.24 -8.35 8.70
CA MET A 1 8.40 -7.81 7.62
C MET A 1 7.55 -8.94 7.11
N ALA A 2 6.27 -8.68 6.88
CA ALA A 2 5.39 -9.64 6.22
C ALA A 2 6.00 -10.07 4.88
N LYS A 3 5.81 -11.35 4.54
CA LYS A 3 6.13 -11.92 3.23
C LYS A 3 5.04 -12.92 2.92
N LEU A 4 4.65 -13.05 1.65
CA LEU A 4 3.70 -14.09 1.27
C LEU A 4 4.27 -15.48 1.59
N THR A 5 3.46 -16.27 2.28
CA THR A 5 3.73 -17.68 2.52
C THR A 5 3.40 -18.51 1.27
N PRO A 6 3.89 -19.76 1.13
CA PRO A 6 3.45 -20.64 0.05
C PRO A 6 1.92 -20.75 -0.06
N PHE A 7 1.23 -20.83 1.08
CA PHE A 7 -0.22 -20.78 1.17
C PHE A 7 -0.80 -19.46 0.66
N GLY A 8 -0.26 -18.33 1.12
CA GLY A 8 -0.70 -17.00 0.69
C GLY A 8 -0.51 -16.77 -0.81
N VAL A 9 0.59 -17.26 -1.40
CA VAL A 9 0.81 -17.21 -2.85
C VAL A 9 -0.27 -17.98 -3.60
N GLU A 10 -0.57 -19.22 -3.20
CA GLU A 10 -1.60 -20.02 -3.88
C GLU A 10 -3.00 -19.44 -3.68
N LEU A 11 -3.34 -19.01 -2.46
CA LEU A 11 -4.63 -18.38 -2.17
C LEU A 11 -4.82 -17.09 -2.99
N ARG A 12 -3.78 -16.25 -3.08
CA ARG A 12 -3.81 -15.03 -3.88
C ARG A 12 -4.00 -15.34 -5.36
N LYS A 13 -3.31 -16.34 -5.91
CA LYS A 13 -3.54 -16.77 -7.31
C LYS A 13 -4.99 -17.15 -7.56
N LEU A 14 -5.57 -17.99 -6.70
CA LEU A 14 -6.98 -18.38 -6.79
C LEU A 14 -7.92 -17.18 -6.69
N ARG A 15 -7.59 -16.18 -5.85
CA ARG A 15 -8.36 -14.94 -5.75
C ARG A 15 -8.30 -14.14 -7.05
N LEU A 16 -7.11 -13.99 -7.64
CA LEU A 16 -6.92 -13.29 -8.91
C LEU A 16 -7.66 -13.97 -10.05
N ASP A 17 -7.62 -15.31 -10.12
CA ASP A 17 -8.31 -16.11 -11.14
C ASP A 17 -9.84 -15.96 -11.06
N LYS A 18 -10.37 -15.69 -9.86
CA LYS A 18 -11.80 -15.47 -9.58
C LYS A 18 -12.18 -13.99 -9.44
N GLU A 19 -11.25 -13.08 -9.77
CA GLU A 19 -11.42 -11.62 -9.67
C GLU A 19 -11.88 -11.13 -8.29
N MET A 20 -11.41 -11.80 -7.22
CA MET A 20 -11.75 -11.48 -5.84
C MET A 20 -10.67 -10.63 -5.17
N ARG A 21 -11.06 -9.48 -4.62
CA ARG A 21 -10.21 -8.71 -3.71
C ARG A 21 -10.05 -9.45 -2.39
N LEU A 22 -9.08 -9.04 -1.57
CA LEU A 22 -8.95 -9.57 -0.22
C LEU A 22 -10.21 -9.31 0.61
N LEU A 23 -10.88 -8.15 0.42
CA LEU A 23 -12.18 -7.84 1.03
C LEU A 23 -13.26 -8.87 0.69
N ASP A 24 -13.41 -9.20 -0.59
CA ASP A 24 -14.48 -10.09 -1.06
C ASP A 24 -14.32 -11.50 -0.45
N LEU A 25 -13.08 -11.99 -0.34
CA LEU A 25 -12.80 -13.26 0.32
C LEU A 25 -13.14 -13.19 1.81
N ALA A 26 -12.70 -12.14 2.50
CA ALA A 26 -12.93 -11.98 3.92
C ALA A 26 -14.43 -11.94 4.28
N GLU A 27 -15.23 -11.21 3.50
CA GLU A 27 -16.68 -11.14 3.67
C GLU A 27 -17.33 -12.52 3.45
N LYS A 28 -16.96 -13.25 2.38
CA LYS A 28 -17.48 -14.61 2.14
C LYS A 28 -17.05 -15.63 3.19
N MET A 29 -15.93 -15.39 3.88
CA MET A 29 -15.44 -16.23 4.97
C MET A 29 -15.99 -15.85 6.34
N GLU A 30 -16.72 -14.72 6.44
CA GLU A 30 -17.15 -14.11 7.69
C GLU A 30 -15.97 -13.86 8.64
N GLN A 31 -14.88 -13.31 8.10
CA GLN A 31 -13.64 -12.99 8.85
C GLN A 31 -13.20 -11.55 8.57
N SER A 32 -12.34 -11.00 9.44
CA SER A 32 -11.74 -9.69 9.15
C SER A 32 -10.76 -9.77 7.99
N THR A 33 -10.70 -8.73 7.17
CA THR A 33 -9.71 -8.59 6.09
C THR A 33 -8.28 -8.68 6.61
N ALA A 34 -8.00 -8.06 7.75
CA ALA A 34 -6.71 -8.17 8.43
C ALA A 34 -6.39 -9.62 8.88
N PHE A 35 -7.39 -10.40 9.32
CA PHE A 35 -7.17 -11.82 9.62
C PHE A 35 -6.80 -12.61 8.37
N VAL A 36 -7.54 -12.46 7.27
CA VAL A 36 -7.21 -13.14 6.00
C VAL A 36 -5.82 -12.73 5.51
N SER A 37 -5.49 -11.43 5.55
CA SER A 37 -4.15 -10.93 5.22
C SER A 37 -3.07 -11.58 6.08
N ALA A 38 -3.28 -11.62 7.40
CA ALA A 38 -2.32 -12.19 8.34
C ALA A 38 -2.08 -13.68 8.10
N ILE A 39 -3.06 -14.42 7.57
CA ILE A 39 -2.87 -15.80 7.14
C ILE A 39 -2.05 -15.86 5.84
N GLU A 40 -2.35 -15.04 4.84
CA GLU A 40 -1.60 -14.98 3.58
C GLU A 40 -0.12 -14.62 3.81
N THR A 41 0.15 -13.70 4.73
CA THR A 41 1.49 -13.20 5.06
C THR A 41 2.20 -13.95 6.19
N GLY A 42 1.57 -14.97 6.77
CA GLY A 42 2.16 -15.81 7.82
C GLY A 42 2.26 -15.16 9.20
N ARG A 43 1.68 -13.98 9.42
CA ARG A 43 1.54 -13.37 10.77
C ARG A 43 0.65 -14.21 11.69
N LYS A 44 -0.31 -14.95 11.14
CA LYS A 44 -1.18 -15.87 11.87
C LYS A 44 -1.06 -17.28 11.31
N GLN A 45 -1.16 -18.28 12.19
CA GLN A 45 -1.18 -19.68 11.78
C GLN A 45 -2.50 -20.02 11.10
N ILE A 46 -2.45 -20.86 10.06
CA ILE A 46 -3.62 -21.37 9.32
C ILE A 46 -4.45 -22.27 10.26
N PRO A 47 -5.69 -21.90 10.65
CA PRO A 47 -6.55 -22.78 11.44
C PRO A 47 -6.91 -24.07 10.68
N ASP A 48 -7.17 -25.17 11.38
CA ASP A 48 -7.47 -26.46 10.72
C ASP A 48 -8.75 -26.43 9.88
N SER A 49 -9.76 -25.66 10.31
CA SER A 49 -11.01 -25.47 9.56
C SER A 49 -10.90 -24.46 8.40
N TYR A 50 -9.79 -23.72 8.31
CA TYR A 50 -9.64 -22.60 7.38
C TYR A 50 -9.67 -23.04 5.92
N LEU A 51 -8.98 -24.14 5.58
CA LEU A 51 -8.99 -24.69 4.23
C LEU A 51 -10.40 -25.02 3.73
N HIS A 52 -11.24 -25.60 4.61
CA HIS A 52 -12.61 -25.92 4.27
C HIS A 52 -13.44 -24.65 4.03
N LYS A 53 -13.27 -23.63 4.89
CA LYS A 53 -13.94 -22.34 4.73
C LYS A 53 -13.55 -21.65 3.41
N VAL A 54 -12.26 -21.60 3.09
CA VAL A 54 -11.76 -21.03 1.83
C VAL A 54 -12.31 -21.78 0.62
N ALA A 55 -12.23 -23.12 0.64
CA ALA A 55 -12.72 -23.96 -0.46
C ALA A 55 -14.21 -23.74 -0.73
N LYS A 56 -15.01 -23.60 0.32
CA LYS A 56 -16.44 -23.28 0.22
C LYS A 56 -16.67 -21.84 -0.27
N ALA A 57 -16.00 -20.87 0.33
CA ALA A 57 -16.19 -19.44 0.04
C ALA A 57 -15.84 -19.11 -1.43
N MET A 58 -14.80 -19.73 -1.97
CA MET A 58 -14.33 -19.49 -3.34
C MET A 58 -14.86 -20.50 -4.35
N GLU A 59 -15.68 -21.47 -3.93
CA GLU A 59 -16.19 -22.56 -4.78
C GLU A 59 -15.03 -23.26 -5.53
N LEU A 60 -14.04 -23.73 -4.77
CA LEU A 60 -12.85 -24.37 -5.33
C LEU A 60 -13.16 -25.77 -5.84
N SER A 61 -12.61 -26.11 -7.00
CA SER A 61 -12.56 -27.47 -7.53
C SER A 61 -11.71 -28.39 -6.64
N ALA A 62 -11.82 -29.70 -6.87
CA ALA A 62 -11.00 -30.70 -6.17
C ALA A 62 -9.50 -30.48 -6.40
N ASP A 63 -9.12 -30.06 -7.62
CA ASP A 63 -7.72 -29.80 -7.97
C ASP A 63 -7.19 -28.53 -7.29
N GLU A 64 -7.95 -27.43 -7.31
CA GLU A 64 -7.58 -26.19 -6.60
C GLU A 64 -7.47 -26.42 -5.10
N THR A 65 -8.42 -27.15 -4.51
CA THR A 65 -8.40 -27.52 -3.09
C THR A 65 -7.17 -28.37 -2.75
N ARG A 66 -6.77 -29.29 -3.63
CA ARG A 66 -5.54 -30.09 -3.46
C ARG A 66 -4.30 -29.21 -3.49
N ARG A 67 -4.17 -28.32 -4.49
CA ARG A 67 -3.03 -27.39 -4.58
C ARG A 67 -2.91 -26.51 -3.33
N LEU A 68 -4.03 -25.93 -2.90
CA LEU A 68 -4.08 -25.07 -1.72
C LEU A 68 -3.73 -25.83 -0.43
N ARG A 69 -4.19 -27.07 -0.27
CA ARG A 69 -3.81 -27.94 0.86
C ARG A 69 -2.31 -28.23 0.86
N THR A 70 -1.73 -28.59 -0.28
CA THR A 70 -0.28 -28.80 -0.39
C THR A 70 0.51 -27.54 -0.04
N ALA A 71 0.03 -26.36 -0.45
CA ALA A 71 0.63 -25.09 -0.08
C ALA A 71 0.55 -24.83 1.43
N ALA A 72 -0.59 -25.11 2.07
CA ALA A 72 -0.75 -25.00 3.53
C ALA A 72 0.21 -25.91 4.31
N GLU A 73 0.41 -27.15 3.86
CA GLU A 73 1.36 -28.07 4.47
C GLU A 73 2.80 -27.58 4.36
N LYS A 74 3.18 -26.99 3.21
CA LYS A 74 4.50 -26.36 3.03
C LYS A 74 4.69 -25.19 3.99
N THR A 75 3.72 -24.29 4.08
CA THR A 75 3.75 -23.16 5.02
C THR A 75 3.90 -23.62 6.48
N ARG A 76 3.14 -24.65 6.91
CA ARG A 76 3.26 -25.19 8.28
C ARG A 76 4.64 -25.80 8.55
N LYS A 77 5.31 -26.37 7.55
CA LYS A 77 6.68 -26.90 7.68
C LYS A 77 7.72 -25.78 7.77
N GLU A 78 7.62 -24.74 6.93
CA GLU A 78 8.53 -23.59 6.97
C GLU A 78 8.49 -22.88 8.34
N VAL A 79 7.29 -22.62 8.86
CA VAL A 79 7.13 -21.99 10.19
C VAL A 79 7.76 -22.82 11.31
N ARG A 80 7.76 -24.16 11.20
CA ARG A 80 8.41 -25.04 12.19
C ARG A 80 9.94 -24.97 12.12
N VAL A 81 10.50 -24.79 10.92
CA VAL A 81 11.96 -24.69 10.73
C VAL A 81 12.48 -23.35 11.25
N ASP A 82 11.78 -22.24 11.00
CA ASP A 82 12.15 -20.92 11.55
C ASP A 82 12.02 -20.87 13.10
N SER A 83 11.17 -21.72 13.69
CA SER A 83 11.04 -21.85 15.14
C SER A 83 12.14 -22.66 15.84
N LEU A 84 13.15 -23.14 15.10
CA LEU A 84 14.30 -23.87 15.63
C LEU A 84 15.64 -23.30 15.12
N SER A 85 16.18 -22.32 15.85
CA SER A 85 17.64 -22.13 15.96
C SER A 85 17.99 -21.43 17.27
N GLY A 86 18.42 -22.20 18.28
CA GLY A 86 18.97 -21.66 19.53
C GLY A 86 20.22 -20.79 19.29
N ASP A 87 20.98 -21.15 18.26
CA ASP A 87 22.27 -20.53 17.92
C ASP A 87 22.12 -19.07 17.45
N GLN A 88 21.00 -18.69 16.83
CA GLN A 88 20.74 -17.29 16.46
C GLN A 88 20.38 -16.43 17.68
N ARG A 89 19.69 -16.98 18.68
CA ARG A 89 19.43 -16.29 19.95
C ARG A 89 20.71 -16.06 20.73
N GLU A 90 21.62 -17.02 20.71
CA GLU A 90 22.92 -16.92 21.36
C GLU A 90 23.85 -15.94 20.64
N LEU A 91 23.82 -15.92 19.29
CA LEU A 91 24.55 -14.94 18.49
C LEU A 91 24.01 -13.52 18.67
N VAL A 92 22.69 -13.32 18.71
CA VAL A 92 22.04 -12.02 19.00
C VAL A 92 22.32 -11.57 20.43
N ALA A 93 22.33 -12.49 21.40
CA ALA A 93 22.71 -12.19 22.79
C ALA A 93 24.22 -11.94 22.96
N ALA A 94 25.08 -12.56 22.14
CA ALA A 94 26.52 -12.28 22.10
C ALA A 94 26.82 -10.94 21.38
N PHE A 95 26.02 -10.57 20.38
CA PHE A 95 26.09 -9.28 19.68
C PHE A 95 25.61 -8.13 20.58
N ALA A 96 24.53 -8.34 21.33
CA ALA A 96 24.00 -7.37 22.31
C ALA A 96 25.01 -7.02 23.41
N ARG A 97 25.80 -8.01 23.87
CA ARG A 97 26.87 -7.83 24.88
C ARG A 97 28.10 -7.07 24.36
N LYS A 98 28.25 -6.89 23.04
CA LYS A 98 29.33 -6.10 22.42
C LYS A 98 28.87 -4.73 21.90
N LEU A 99 27.58 -4.43 22.04
CA LEU A 99 26.94 -3.18 21.58
C LEU A 99 26.75 -2.14 22.70
N ASP A 100 27.29 -2.39 23.90
CA ASP A 100 27.23 -1.47 25.05
C ASP A 100 27.88 -0.09 24.79
N ASP A 101 28.49 0.12 23.61
CA ASP A 101 29.07 1.40 23.17
C ASP A 101 28.38 2.06 21.95
N VAL A 102 27.20 1.59 21.52
CA VAL A 102 26.42 2.25 20.45
C VAL A 102 25.22 2.99 21.03
N PRO A 103 25.07 4.32 20.80
CA PRO A 103 23.91 5.06 21.28
C PRO A 103 22.61 4.48 20.70
N SER A 104 21.66 4.11 21.57
CA SER A 104 20.36 3.51 21.20
C SER A 104 19.57 4.31 20.15
N ALA A 105 19.84 5.61 20.03
CA ALA A 105 19.24 6.51 19.04
C ALA A 105 19.59 6.17 17.58
N MET A 106 20.75 5.56 17.30
CA MET A 106 21.19 5.25 15.92
C MET A 106 20.67 3.89 15.43
N ILE A 107 20.40 2.96 16.36
CA ILE A 107 19.83 1.64 16.06
C ILE A 107 18.31 1.75 15.75
N GLU A 108 17.60 2.69 16.38
CA GLU A 108 16.21 3.04 16.02
C GLU A 108 16.10 3.76 14.66
N ALA A 109 17.09 4.58 14.29
CA ALA A 109 17.14 5.21 12.96
C ALA A 109 17.34 4.19 11.80
N LEU A 110 17.83 2.98 12.10
CA LEU A 110 18.07 1.87 11.17
C LEU A 110 16.90 0.86 11.07
N LYS A 111 15.81 1.01 11.86
CA LYS A 111 14.59 0.17 11.80
C LYS A 111 13.65 0.47 10.62
N LYS A 112 14.26 0.82 9.49
CA LYS A 112 13.67 1.08 8.17
C LYS A 112 12.89 2.37 8.10
N ILE A 113 13.26 3.17 7.11
CA ILE A 113 12.44 4.29 6.64
C ILE A 113 11.05 3.73 6.33
N VAL A 114 10.11 4.01 7.23
CA VAL A 114 8.70 3.75 7.04
C VAL A 114 8.11 5.05 6.53
N LEU A 115 7.57 5.00 5.32
CA LEU A 115 6.78 6.09 4.75
C LEU A 115 5.36 5.88 5.28
N LYS A 116 4.78 6.89 5.92
CA LYS A 116 3.60 6.76 6.76
C LYS A 116 2.60 7.88 6.45
N SER A 117 1.37 7.54 6.08
CA SER A 117 0.25 8.47 6.18
C SER A 117 -0.41 8.32 7.56
N ILE A 118 -0.71 9.44 8.25
CA ILE A 118 -1.33 9.42 9.60
C ILE A 118 -2.85 9.58 9.50
N GLY A 119 -3.56 8.96 10.45
CA GLY A 119 -4.99 9.16 10.70
C GLY A 119 -5.41 10.62 10.76
N ALA A 120 -6.48 10.94 10.05
CA ALA A 120 -7.19 12.23 10.08
C ALA A 120 -6.55 13.43 9.35
N GLU A 121 -5.30 13.36 8.84
CA GLU A 121 -4.74 14.48 8.07
C GLU A 121 -5.44 14.68 6.72
N THR A 122 -5.67 15.93 6.32
CA THR A 122 -6.25 16.26 5.02
C THR A 122 -5.15 16.19 3.97
N PRO A 123 -5.38 15.54 2.80
CA PRO A 123 -4.44 15.59 1.67
C PRO A 123 -3.91 17.00 1.39
N PHE A 124 -2.63 17.13 1.06
CA PHE A 124 -1.92 18.41 0.85
C PHE A 124 -1.73 19.31 2.08
N PHE A 125 -2.34 18.98 3.21
CA PHE A 125 -2.21 19.74 4.47
C PHE A 125 -1.62 18.90 5.61
N ARG A 126 -0.90 17.82 5.25
CA ARG A 126 -0.19 16.96 6.21
C ARG A 126 0.82 17.79 7.00
N LYS A 127 0.77 17.68 8.34
CA LYS A 127 1.65 18.49 9.23
C LYS A 127 3.02 17.86 9.35
N ARG A 128 3.12 16.54 9.22
CA ARG A 128 4.40 15.84 9.28
C ARG A 128 5.18 16.05 8.00
N ARG A 129 6.48 16.30 8.14
CA ARG A 129 7.39 16.32 7.00
C ARG A 129 7.89 14.91 6.71
N GLY A 130 8.08 14.64 5.42
CA GLY A 130 8.63 13.38 4.96
C GLY A 130 10.13 13.24 5.19
N ILE A 131 10.68 12.25 4.52
CA ILE A 131 12.13 12.15 4.35
C ILE A 131 12.59 12.98 3.16
N VAL A 132 13.88 13.28 3.14
CA VAL A 132 14.53 13.88 1.98
C VAL A 132 14.76 12.81 0.91
N VAL A 133 14.21 13.06 -0.29
CA VAL A 133 14.30 12.21 -1.48
C VAL A 133 14.87 12.98 -2.67
N PRO A 134 15.35 12.30 -3.73
CA PRO A 134 15.80 12.98 -4.95
C PRO A 134 14.76 14.01 -5.45
N PRO A 135 15.21 15.19 -5.90
CA PRO A 135 14.30 16.27 -6.26
C PRO A 135 13.43 15.92 -7.46
N MET A 136 12.12 16.12 -7.35
CA MET A 136 11.19 16.02 -8.47
C MET A 136 10.36 17.29 -8.59
N SER A 137 10.32 17.86 -9.78
CA SER A 137 9.45 19.01 -10.05
C SER A 137 7.99 18.57 -10.16
N THR A 138 7.07 19.51 -9.95
CA THR A 138 5.63 19.29 -10.18
C THR A 138 5.37 18.74 -11.58
N THR A 139 5.93 19.35 -12.63
CA THR A 139 5.79 18.87 -14.02
C THR A 139 6.26 17.43 -14.21
N ALA A 140 7.38 17.05 -13.58
CA ALA A 140 7.90 15.69 -13.65
C ALA A 140 6.95 14.69 -12.95
N LEU A 141 6.47 15.00 -11.74
CA LEU A 141 5.53 14.16 -10.99
C LEU A 141 4.22 13.95 -11.76
N ARG A 142 3.70 14.99 -12.40
CA ARG A 142 2.47 14.89 -13.19
C ARG A 142 2.63 14.05 -14.44
N THR A 143 3.73 14.28 -15.16
CA THR A 143 4.08 13.47 -16.33
C THR A 143 4.23 12.01 -15.94
N PHE A 144 4.82 11.74 -14.78
CA PHE A 144 4.96 10.38 -14.26
C PHE A 144 3.60 9.77 -13.89
N ALA A 145 2.75 10.50 -13.15
CA ALA A 145 1.39 10.06 -12.80
C ALA A 145 0.54 9.74 -14.04
N ASP A 146 0.56 10.58 -15.08
CA ASP A 146 -0.18 10.33 -16.32
C ASP A 146 0.36 9.11 -17.09
N LYS A 147 1.69 8.88 -17.08
CA LYS A 147 2.29 7.67 -17.67
C LYS A 147 1.82 6.42 -16.91
N VAL A 148 1.86 6.45 -15.58
CA VAL A 148 1.36 5.36 -14.73
C VAL A 148 -0.12 5.12 -15.01
N ARG A 149 -0.93 6.17 -15.09
CA ARG A 149 -2.35 6.08 -15.42
C ARG A 149 -2.58 5.35 -16.75
N SER A 150 -1.84 5.71 -17.78
CA SER A 150 -1.94 5.13 -19.14
C SER A 150 -1.60 3.63 -19.21
N VAL A 151 -0.85 3.11 -18.23
CA VAL A 151 -0.55 1.67 -18.14
C VAL A 151 -1.79 0.88 -17.71
N PHE A 152 -2.66 1.48 -16.89
CA PHE A 152 -3.69 0.74 -16.16
C PHE A 152 -5.13 1.02 -16.61
N VAL A 153 -5.37 2.18 -17.21
CA VAL A 153 -6.71 2.60 -17.66
C VAL A 153 -6.65 3.26 -19.04
N PRO A 154 -7.71 3.13 -19.85
CA PRO A 154 -7.80 3.84 -21.12
C PRO A 154 -7.91 5.36 -20.90
N ASP A 155 -7.54 6.13 -21.93
CA ASP A 155 -7.42 7.58 -21.86
C ASP A 155 -8.74 8.34 -21.65
N ASP A 156 -9.88 7.70 -21.89
CA ASP A 156 -11.23 8.25 -21.73
C ASP A 156 -11.82 8.01 -20.33
N ARG A 157 -11.31 7.03 -19.59
CA ARG A 157 -11.77 6.75 -18.21
C ARG A 157 -11.39 7.92 -17.30
N ILE A 158 -12.36 8.48 -16.57
CA ILE A 158 -12.17 9.64 -15.69
C ILE A 158 -11.67 9.25 -14.30
N ASP A 159 -12.26 8.25 -13.65
CA ASP A 159 -11.83 7.79 -12.33
C ASP A 159 -10.58 6.89 -12.42
N PHE A 160 -9.68 6.96 -11.43
CA PHE A 160 -8.59 5.98 -11.31
C PHE A 160 -8.99 4.84 -10.35
N PRO A 161 -9.14 3.58 -10.79
CA PRO A 161 -9.59 2.48 -9.93
C PRO A 161 -8.44 1.92 -9.09
N ILE A 162 -7.92 2.70 -8.14
CA ILE A 162 -6.71 2.36 -7.38
C ILE A 162 -6.75 0.96 -6.76
N MET A 163 -7.87 0.53 -6.16
CA MET A 163 -7.94 -0.79 -5.53
C MET A 163 -7.95 -1.93 -6.55
N GLU A 164 -8.57 -1.74 -7.72
CA GLU A 164 -8.50 -2.70 -8.83
C GLU A 164 -7.06 -2.78 -9.38
N VAL A 165 -6.40 -1.63 -9.48
CA VAL A 165 -5.01 -1.55 -9.93
C VAL A 165 -4.09 -2.30 -8.97
N LEU A 166 -4.14 -2.02 -7.67
CA LEU A 166 -3.27 -2.66 -6.69
C LEU A 166 -3.55 -4.15 -6.54
N GLU A 167 -4.81 -4.57 -6.46
CA GLU A 167 -5.15 -5.99 -6.27
C GLU A 167 -4.88 -6.83 -7.53
N PHE A 168 -5.24 -6.33 -8.71
CA PHE A 168 -5.33 -7.17 -9.91
C PHE A 168 -4.36 -6.82 -11.03
N LYS A 169 -4.13 -5.53 -11.30
CA LYS A 169 -3.35 -5.12 -12.47
C LYS A 169 -1.86 -5.02 -12.17
N LEU A 170 -1.51 -4.48 -11.02
CA LEU A 170 -0.12 -4.31 -10.59
C LEU A 170 0.56 -5.66 -10.39
N THR A 171 -0.16 -6.65 -9.85
CA THR A 171 0.34 -8.02 -9.65
C THR A 171 0.72 -8.74 -10.93
N LYS A 172 0.14 -8.35 -12.09
CA LYS A 172 0.53 -8.89 -13.40
C LYS A 172 1.88 -8.33 -13.89
N ILE A 173 2.27 -7.15 -13.40
CA ILE A 173 3.51 -6.46 -13.78
C ILE A 173 4.61 -6.72 -12.74
N LEU A 174 4.24 -6.73 -11.46
CA LEU A 174 5.08 -7.01 -10.31
C LEU A 174 4.49 -8.22 -9.56
N PRO A 175 4.84 -9.47 -9.96
CA PRO A 175 4.25 -10.68 -9.37
C PRO A 175 4.47 -10.82 -7.86
N ASP A 176 5.56 -10.24 -7.35
CA ASP A 176 5.89 -10.25 -5.92
C ASP A 176 5.14 -9.17 -5.13
N PHE A 177 4.44 -8.26 -5.80
CA PHE A 177 3.66 -7.22 -5.13
C PHE A 177 2.47 -7.83 -4.36
N PHE A 178 2.30 -7.40 -3.11
CA PHE A 178 1.12 -7.74 -2.32
C PHE A 178 0.61 -6.60 -1.45
N ILE A 179 -0.69 -6.63 -1.20
CA ILE A 179 -1.31 -5.79 -0.17
C ILE A 179 -1.28 -6.56 1.13
N ASP A 180 -0.90 -5.85 2.18
CA ASP A 180 -1.01 -6.34 3.54
C ASP A 180 -2.02 -5.48 4.32
N VAL A 181 -2.88 -6.10 5.11
CA VAL A 181 -3.88 -5.43 5.93
C VAL A 181 -3.65 -5.80 7.39
N GLU A 182 -3.52 -4.78 8.23
CA GLU A 182 -3.32 -4.90 9.67
C GLU A 182 -4.49 -4.26 10.43
N GLU A 183 -4.75 -4.74 11.65
CA GLU A 183 -5.82 -4.19 12.48
C GLU A 183 -5.47 -2.75 12.92
N VAL A 184 -6.49 -1.99 13.34
CA VAL A 184 -6.34 -0.56 13.65
C VAL A 184 -5.29 -0.31 14.73
N GLU A 185 -5.25 -1.21 15.71
CA GLU A 185 -4.36 -1.16 16.87
C GLU A 185 -2.91 -1.52 16.53
N GLU A 186 -2.66 -2.21 15.40
CA GLU A 186 -1.32 -2.67 14.97
C GLU A 186 -0.57 -1.62 14.13
N MET A 187 -1.27 -0.56 13.72
CA MET A 187 -0.77 0.44 12.77
C MET A 187 -0.26 1.73 13.43
N ASP A 188 -0.24 1.83 14.76
CA ASP A 188 0.30 2.99 15.51
C ASP A 188 -0.26 4.36 15.05
N GLY A 189 -1.52 4.38 14.61
CA GLY A 189 -2.18 5.59 14.07
C GLY A 189 -1.90 5.88 12.58
N ASP A 190 -0.99 5.13 11.94
CA ASP A 190 -0.79 5.19 10.49
C ASP A 190 -2.04 4.63 9.77
N GLU A 191 -2.49 5.31 8.71
CA GLU A 191 -3.56 4.85 7.83
C GLU A 191 -3.05 3.80 6.84
N ALA A 192 -1.80 3.96 6.42
CA ALA A 192 -1.09 3.04 5.57
C ALA A 192 0.42 3.34 5.63
N ARG A 193 1.24 2.38 5.21
CA ARG A 193 2.69 2.51 5.19
C ARG A 193 3.37 1.66 4.12
N VAL A 194 4.48 2.18 3.60
CA VAL A 194 5.42 1.46 2.74
C VAL A 194 6.75 1.33 3.47
N TYR A 195 7.24 0.10 3.57
CA TYR A 195 8.57 -0.15 4.10
C TYR A 195 9.61 -0.16 3.00
N ALA A 196 10.75 0.48 3.25
CA ALA A 196 11.89 0.45 2.35
C ALA A 196 12.30 -0.99 1.99
N GLY A 197 12.49 -1.24 0.69
CA GLY A 197 12.84 -2.56 0.13
C GLY A 197 11.78 -3.65 0.23
N SER A 198 10.53 -3.31 0.61
CA SER A 198 9.42 -4.27 0.58
C SER A 198 8.64 -4.20 -0.73
N ASP A 199 8.11 -5.35 -1.17
CA ASP A 199 7.17 -5.46 -2.29
C ASP A 199 5.71 -5.35 -1.81
N SER A 200 5.46 -4.57 -0.75
CA SER A 200 4.12 -4.45 -0.18
C SER A 200 3.73 -3.04 0.19
N ILE A 201 2.43 -2.76 0.10
CA ILE A 201 1.80 -1.65 0.80
C ILE A 201 1.00 -2.25 1.95
N VAL A 202 1.23 -1.74 3.16
CA VAL A 202 0.48 -2.13 4.35
C VAL A 202 -0.61 -1.10 4.61
N PHE A 203 -1.86 -1.52 4.63
CA PHE A 203 -3.00 -0.67 4.96
C PHE A 203 -3.54 -1.00 6.33
N ARG A 204 -4.02 0.03 7.03
CA ARG A 204 -4.92 -0.17 8.15
C ARG A 204 -6.25 -0.68 7.62
N LYS A 205 -6.85 -1.64 8.32
CA LYS A 205 -8.07 -2.33 7.91
C LYS A 205 -9.20 -1.40 7.46
N ASP A 206 -9.59 -0.44 8.29
CA ASP A 206 -10.67 0.51 8.00
C ASP A 206 -10.41 1.31 6.71
N VAL A 207 -9.16 1.71 6.49
CA VAL A 207 -8.73 2.44 5.29
C VAL A 207 -8.77 1.53 4.05
N TYR A 208 -8.22 0.33 4.13
CA TYR A 208 -8.27 -0.63 3.00
C TYR A 208 -9.72 -0.92 2.59
N GLU A 209 -10.57 -1.25 3.57
CA GLU A 209 -11.95 -1.58 3.29
C GLU A 209 -12.75 -0.36 2.81
N GLY A 210 -12.52 0.81 3.40
CA GLY A 210 -13.10 2.07 2.96
C GLY A 210 -12.72 2.39 1.51
N ALA A 211 -11.45 2.23 1.14
CA ALA A 211 -10.99 2.44 -0.24
C ALA A 211 -11.65 1.45 -1.22
N CYS A 212 -11.80 0.18 -0.83
CA CYS A 212 -12.49 -0.84 -1.63
C CYS A 212 -13.98 -0.51 -1.83
N ARG A 213 -14.61 0.11 -0.83
CA ARG A 213 -16.01 0.57 -0.86
C ARG A 213 -16.18 1.95 -1.48
N GLY A 214 -15.12 2.52 -2.06
CA GLY A 214 -15.18 3.77 -2.79
C GLY A 214 -15.03 5.03 -1.94
N ASN A 215 -14.66 4.93 -0.66
CA ASN A 215 -14.42 6.09 0.19
C ASN A 215 -13.33 6.99 -0.43
N ARG A 216 -13.69 8.25 -0.64
CA ARG A 216 -12.89 9.26 -1.35
C ARG A 216 -11.55 9.56 -0.68
N ARG A 217 -11.53 9.59 0.67
CA ARG A 217 -10.32 9.85 1.45
C ARG A 217 -9.40 8.65 1.38
N ASP A 218 -9.93 7.46 1.66
CA ASP A 218 -9.12 6.24 1.73
C ASP A 218 -8.55 5.87 0.36
N ARG A 219 -9.28 6.15 -0.73
CA ARG A 219 -8.75 6.05 -2.10
C ARG A 219 -7.59 7.00 -2.35
N PHE A 220 -7.64 8.22 -1.83
CA PHE A 220 -6.51 9.15 -1.92
C PHE A 220 -5.31 8.61 -1.14
N THR A 221 -5.52 8.10 0.07
CA THR A 221 -4.47 7.44 0.86
C THR A 221 -3.85 6.27 0.08
N ALA A 222 -4.65 5.42 -0.57
CA ALA A 222 -4.13 4.35 -1.42
C ALA A 222 -3.31 4.86 -2.62
N CYS A 223 -3.72 5.94 -3.27
CA CYS A 223 -2.95 6.55 -4.36
C CYS A 223 -1.62 7.16 -3.85
N HIS A 224 -1.64 7.75 -2.66
CA HIS A 224 -0.48 8.33 -2.00
C HIS A 224 0.55 7.25 -1.62
N GLU A 225 0.12 6.14 -1.01
CA GLU A 225 1.04 5.03 -0.74
C GLU A 225 1.54 4.35 -2.00
N PHE A 226 0.72 4.29 -3.05
CA PHE A 226 1.19 3.80 -4.34
C PHE A 226 2.30 4.69 -4.91
N ALA A 227 2.23 6.01 -4.69
CA ALA A 227 3.30 6.93 -5.02
C ALA A 227 4.60 6.61 -4.24
N HIS A 228 4.50 6.39 -2.92
CA HIS A 228 5.63 5.98 -2.09
C HIS A 228 6.24 4.65 -2.54
N PHE A 229 5.38 3.68 -2.87
CA PHE A 229 5.81 2.39 -3.39
C PHE A 229 6.59 2.53 -4.70
N LEU A 230 6.13 3.36 -5.64
CA LEU A 230 6.78 3.54 -6.93
C LEU A 230 8.08 4.36 -6.86
N MET A 231 8.12 5.39 -6.01
CA MET A 231 9.19 6.40 -6.05
C MET A 231 10.16 6.35 -4.89
N HIS A 232 9.70 5.90 -3.71
CA HIS A 232 10.40 6.16 -2.45
C HIS A 232 10.87 4.90 -1.71
N ARG A 233 10.44 3.70 -2.12
CA ARG A 233 10.79 2.44 -1.43
C ARG A 233 12.28 2.07 -1.51
N ASP A 234 13.01 2.58 -2.50
CA ASP A 234 14.43 2.26 -2.75
C ASP A 234 15.39 3.43 -2.43
N VAL A 235 14.90 4.47 -1.74
CA VAL A 235 15.72 5.65 -1.41
C VAL A 235 16.80 5.26 -0.40
N LYS A 236 18.06 5.32 -0.84
CA LYS A 236 19.24 5.07 -0.01
C LYS A 236 19.59 6.31 0.82
N LEU A 237 19.98 6.10 2.08
CA LEU A 237 20.45 7.15 3.01
C LEU A 237 19.41 8.26 3.27
N ALA A 238 18.13 7.90 3.42
CA ALA A 238 17.13 8.91 3.72
C ALA A 238 17.28 9.47 5.14
N ARG A 239 17.14 10.79 5.26
CA ARG A 239 17.07 11.52 6.53
C ARG A 239 15.75 12.26 6.63
N ALA A 240 15.34 12.60 7.85
CA ALA A 240 14.19 13.47 8.08
C ALA A 240 14.43 14.86 7.47
N ARG A 241 13.33 15.52 7.08
CA ARG A 241 13.36 16.86 6.48
C ARG A 241 13.41 17.97 7.53
N GLU A 242 14.19 19.00 7.25
CA GLU A 242 14.36 20.23 8.05
C GLU A 242 13.80 21.48 7.35
N ASP A 243 13.67 22.60 8.07
CA ASP A 243 13.02 23.84 7.57
C ASP A 243 13.71 24.42 6.32
N GLY A 244 15.03 24.21 6.20
CA GLY A 244 15.83 24.66 5.07
C GLY A 244 15.68 23.81 3.80
N ASP A 245 15.14 22.60 3.92
CA ASP A 245 15.01 21.68 2.79
C ASP A 245 13.91 22.13 1.83
N LYS A 246 14.24 22.07 0.53
CA LYS A 246 13.34 22.48 -0.54
C LYS A 246 12.15 21.52 -0.63
N ILE A 247 10.95 22.07 -0.82
CA ILE A 247 9.72 21.27 -0.85
C ILE A 247 9.74 20.17 -1.92
N TYR A 248 10.44 20.39 -3.04
CA TYR A 248 10.57 19.41 -4.12
C TYR A 248 11.46 18.21 -3.77
N THR A 249 12.10 18.18 -2.60
CA THR A 249 12.81 16.99 -2.06
C THR A 249 12.03 16.31 -0.94
N ASP A 250 10.79 16.72 -0.66
CA ASP A 250 9.96 16.14 0.40
C ASP A 250 9.13 14.96 -0.14
N SER A 251 9.28 13.77 0.46
CA SER A 251 8.59 12.56 0.01
C SER A 251 7.06 12.65 0.10
N GLU A 252 6.52 13.33 1.12
CA GLU A 252 5.07 13.46 1.31
C GLU A 252 4.49 14.43 0.28
N TRP A 253 5.20 15.53 0.01
CA TRP A 253 4.80 16.47 -1.03
C TRP A 253 4.84 15.82 -2.42
N GLN A 254 5.90 15.06 -2.72
CA GLN A 254 6.00 14.35 -4.00
C GLN A 254 4.87 13.31 -4.15
N ALA A 255 4.58 12.56 -3.09
CA ALA A 255 3.50 11.58 -3.07
C ALA A 255 2.12 12.22 -3.25
N ASP A 256 1.86 13.37 -2.61
CA ASP A 256 0.61 14.11 -2.75
C ASP A 256 0.41 14.69 -4.15
N GLU A 257 1.44 15.29 -4.73
CA GLU A 257 1.35 15.83 -6.09
C GLU A 257 1.11 14.70 -7.12
N PHE A 258 1.79 13.56 -6.94
CA PHE A 258 1.56 12.38 -7.77
C PHE A 258 0.15 11.82 -7.59
N ALA A 259 -0.29 11.55 -6.36
CA ALA A 259 -1.59 10.96 -6.06
C ALA A 259 -2.74 11.86 -6.54
N GLY A 260 -2.62 13.17 -6.32
CA GLY A 260 -3.59 14.14 -6.79
C GLY A 260 -3.76 14.12 -8.31
N THR A 261 -2.64 14.07 -9.02
CA THR A 261 -2.64 14.02 -10.49
C THR A 261 -3.12 12.68 -11.02
N LEU A 262 -2.75 11.58 -10.35
CA LEU A 262 -3.19 10.23 -10.73
C LEU A 262 -4.72 10.12 -10.66
N MET A 263 -5.34 10.69 -9.63
CA MET A 263 -6.80 10.72 -9.46
C MET A 263 -7.48 11.72 -10.40
N MET A 264 -6.98 12.96 -10.48
CA MET A 264 -7.54 14.07 -11.26
C MET A 264 -6.60 14.44 -12.40
N SER A 265 -6.56 13.62 -13.45
CA SER A 265 -5.64 13.82 -14.58
C SER A 265 -5.96 15.10 -15.38
N PRO A 266 -4.93 15.87 -15.81
CA PRO A 266 -5.10 17.03 -16.67
C PRO A 266 -5.88 16.77 -17.98
N ARG A 267 -5.92 15.51 -18.43
CA ARG A 267 -6.62 15.08 -19.66
C ARG A 267 -8.12 15.32 -19.60
N HIS A 268 -8.71 15.25 -18.42
CA HIS A 268 -10.16 15.29 -18.24
C HIS A 268 -10.66 16.66 -17.78
N LEU A 269 -9.77 17.63 -17.51
CA LEU A 269 -10.15 18.91 -16.88
C LEU A 269 -11.22 19.69 -17.65
N LYS A 270 -11.23 19.60 -18.98
CA LYS A 270 -12.23 20.25 -19.83
C LYS A 270 -13.64 19.68 -19.67
N GLN A 271 -13.80 18.56 -19.00
CA GLN A 271 -15.08 17.90 -18.75
C GLN A 271 -15.73 18.36 -17.43
N PHE A 272 -15.02 19.18 -16.64
CA PHE A 272 -15.48 19.63 -15.33
C PHE A 272 -15.75 21.13 -15.36
N ASN A 273 -16.80 21.59 -14.67
CA ASN A 273 -17.11 23.03 -14.59
C ASN A 273 -16.53 23.68 -13.32
N CYS A 274 -16.38 22.90 -12.25
CA CYS A 274 -15.91 23.37 -10.96
C CYS A 274 -15.15 22.26 -10.20
N PRO A 275 -14.42 22.58 -9.12
CA PRO A 275 -13.70 21.58 -8.34
C PRO A 275 -14.62 20.52 -7.70
N GLU A 276 -15.87 20.85 -7.40
CA GLU A 276 -16.85 19.90 -6.88
C GLU A 276 -17.25 18.85 -7.94
N ASP A 277 -17.52 19.27 -9.18
CA ASP A 277 -17.76 18.36 -10.31
C ASP A 277 -16.55 17.42 -10.52
N ALA A 278 -15.34 17.98 -10.49
CA ALA A 278 -14.12 17.20 -10.60
C ALA A 278 -13.96 16.21 -9.45
N ALA A 279 -14.31 16.60 -8.22
CA ALA A 279 -14.27 15.72 -7.06
C ALA A 279 -15.21 14.53 -7.24
N ASP A 280 -16.43 14.77 -7.72
CA ASP A 280 -17.43 13.73 -7.96
C ASP A 280 -17.03 12.79 -9.08
N ALA A 281 -16.64 13.34 -10.23
CA ALA A 281 -16.25 12.53 -11.40
C ALA A 281 -14.99 11.70 -11.14
N CYS A 282 -14.00 12.22 -10.41
CA CYS A 282 -12.78 11.49 -10.05
C CYS A 282 -12.95 10.59 -8.81
N ASN A 283 -14.10 10.67 -8.14
CA ASN A 283 -14.36 10.11 -6.81
C ASN A 283 -13.26 10.50 -5.79
N MET A 284 -12.84 11.75 -5.84
CA MET A 284 -11.76 12.33 -5.04
C MET A 284 -12.32 13.09 -3.84
N ASN A 285 -11.52 13.21 -2.77
CA ASN A 285 -11.86 14.07 -1.63
C ASN A 285 -12.06 15.53 -2.11
N PRO A 286 -13.17 16.22 -1.76
CA PRO A 286 -13.45 17.57 -2.24
C PRO A 286 -12.37 18.62 -1.89
N ALA A 287 -11.73 18.51 -0.71
CA ALA A 287 -10.64 19.42 -0.35
C ALA A 287 -9.41 19.19 -1.24
N ALA A 288 -9.08 17.93 -1.51
CA ALA A 288 -8.00 17.56 -2.42
C ALA A 288 -8.27 18.05 -3.86
N ALA A 289 -9.51 17.88 -4.34
CA ALA A 289 -9.93 18.35 -5.66
C ALA A 289 -9.82 19.88 -5.77
N ARG A 290 -10.22 20.64 -4.75
CA ARG A 290 -10.03 22.11 -4.71
C ARG A 290 -8.56 22.52 -4.78
N VAL A 291 -7.68 21.81 -4.09
CA VAL A 291 -6.23 22.06 -4.16
C VAL A 291 -5.71 21.80 -5.58
N MET A 292 -6.06 20.66 -6.18
CA MET A 292 -5.64 20.32 -7.55
C MET A 292 -6.19 21.31 -8.58
N TRP A 293 -7.47 21.68 -8.46
CA TRP A 293 -8.10 22.69 -9.29
C TRP A 293 -7.35 24.02 -9.23
N SER A 294 -7.07 24.52 -8.02
CA SER A 294 -6.31 25.77 -7.83
C SER A 294 -4.92 25.71 -8.48
N LYS A 295 -4.21 24.57 -8.38
CA LYS A 295 -2.92 24.36 -9.04
C LYS A 295 -3.08 24.42 -10.57
N TYR A 296 -4.05 23.71 -11.13
CA TYR A 296 -4.29 23.68 -12.57
C TYR A 296 -4.78 25.02 -13.14
N THR A 297 -5.57 25.79 -12.41
CA THR A 297 -5.92 27.16 -12.80
C THR A 297 -4.70 28.07 -12.86
N LYS A 298 -3.82 28.03 -11.83
CA LYS A 298 -2.58 28.84 -11.81
C LYS A 298 -1.63 28.51 -12.96
N GLU A 299 -1.75 27.31 -13.52
CA GLU A 299 -0.95 26.83 -14.65
C GLU A 299 -1.63 27.01 -16.01
N GLY A 300 -2.82 27.60 -16.05
CA GLY A 300 -3.58 27.80 -17.29
C GLY A 300 -4.11 26.51 -17.92
N LYS A 301 -4.26 25.43 -17.14
CA LYS A 301 -4.85 24.16 -17.61
C LYS A 301 -6.37 24.14 -17.53
N ILE A 302 -6.95 25.03 -16.74
CA ILE A 302 -8.39 25.26 -16.57
C ILE A 302 -8.63 26.73 -16.91
N THR A 303 -9.57 26.97 -17.82
CA THR A 303 -10.00 28.30 -18.28
C THR A 303 -11.21 28.77 -17.50
#